data_AF-A0A959UVJ6-F1
#
_entry.id   AF-A0A959UVJ6-F1
#
_cell.length_a   1.000
_cell.length_b   1.000
_cell.length_c   1.000
_cell.angle_alpha   90.00
_cell.angle_beta   90.00
_cell.angle_gamma   90.00
#
_symmetry.space_group_name_H-M   'P 1'
#
loop_
_entity.id
_entity.type
_entity.pdbx_description
1 polymer ?
#
loop_
_entity_poly.entity_id
_entity_poly.type
_entity_poly.pdbx_seq_one_letter_code
_entity_poly.pdbx_strand_id
1 'polypeptide(L)'
;VLAEVRSHYIERLKELERKADSPFAILTEEEGMPIFAKRRFAFVLGVLALVVGLASTGIIGILEATLGGVCLIVLTGSLSMKEVYEAIDWKIVFLMAGALSLGTAMERTGLADRLALGHIGLLGDLGPHAVLAGLYLLTIALTEVISNTATAALLAPIAISTAH
;
A
#
# COMPACT_ATOMS: atom_id res chain seq x y z
N VAL A 1 23.41 50.91 -22.20
CA VAL A 1 22.35 51.86 -21.81
C VAL A 1 21.04 51.16 -21.45
N LEU A 2 20.46 50.29 -22.29
CA LEU A 2 19.19 49.59 -21.96
C LEU A 2 19.25 48.57 -20.79
N ALA A 3 20.40 47.97 -20.52
CA ALA A 3 20.56 46.99 -19.43
C ALA A 3 20.63 47.63 -18.03
N GLU A 4 21.27 48.80 -17.93
CA GLU A 4 21.48 49.52 -16.68
C GLU A 4 20.18 50.11 -16.14
N VAL A 5 19.34 50.60 -17.05
CA VAL A 5 17.99 51.11 -16.76
C VAL A 5 17.12 50.03 -16.11
N ARG A 6 17.23 48.77 -16.54
CA ARG A 6 16.41 47.67 -16.01
C ARG A 6 16.76 47.30 -14.56
N SER A 7 18.02 47.45 -14.15
CA SER A 7 18.46 47.15 -12.78
C SER A 7 17.88 48.14 -11.75
N HIS A 8 17.82 49.42 -12.12
CA HIS A 8 17.33 50.47 -11.22
C HIS A 8 15.82 50.35 -10.93
N TYR A 9 15.04 49.84 -11.89
CA TYR A 9 13.63 49.53 -11.66
C TYR A 9 13.43 48.29 -10.77
N ILE A 10 14.31 47.30 -10.84
CA ILE A 10 14.23 46.07 -10.01
C ILE A 10 14.55 46.39 -8.55
N GLU A 11 15.52 47.26 -8.27
CA GLU A 11 15.81 47.70 -6.89
C GLU A 11 14.67 48.53 -6.31
N ARG A 12 14.07 49.45 -7.10
CA ARG A 12 12.87 50.19 -6.66
C ARG A 12 11.67 49.28 -6.44
N LEU A 13 11.48 48.27 -7.28
CA LEU A 13 10.41 47.29 -7.08
C LEU A 13 10.60 46.50 -5.78
N LYS A 14 11.83 46.06 -5.47
CA LYS A 14 12.16 45.41 -4.19
C LYS A 14 11.96 46.33 -2.98
N GLU A 15 12.29 47.61 -3.09
CA GLU A 15 12.05 48.57 -2.02
C GLU A 15 10.56 48.84 -1.81
N LEU A 16 9.77 48.92 -2.89
CA LEU A 16 8.32 49.07 -2.83
C LEU A 16 7.65 47.81 -2.28
N GLU A 17 8.14 46.62 -2.62
CA GLU A 17 7.67 45.32 -2.11
C GLU A 17 8.01 45.14 -0.62
N ARG A 18 9.19 45.61 -0.17
CA ARG A 18 9.56 45.63 1.26
C ARG A 18 8.73 46.63 2.09
N LYS A 19 8.20 47.67 1.46
CA LYS A 19 7.41 48.74 2.13
C LYS A 19 5.90 48.49 2.06
N ALA A 20 5.45 47.72 1.07
CA ALA A 20 4.09 47.25 0.95
C ALA A 20 3.96 45.95 1.74
N ASP A 21 3.66 46.09 3.03
CA ASP A 21 3.21 45.04 3.95
C ASP A 21 1.97 44.32 3.37
N SER A 22 2.21 43.43 2.41
CA SER A 22 1.20 42.76 1.60
C SER A 22 1.16 41.30 2.06
N PRO A 23 0.18 40.89 2.87
CA PRO A 23 0.15 39.56 3.49
C PRO A 23 -0.21 38.42 2.51
N PHE A 24 -0.07 38.60 1.20
CA PHE A 24 -0.67 37.69 0.20
C PHE A 24 0.23 37.29 -0.99
N ALA A 25 1.55 37.50 -0.93
CA ALA A 25 2.43 37.21 -2.08
C ALA A 25 3.52 36.14 -1.84
N ILE A 26 3.51 35.44 -0.70
CA ILE A 26 4.45 34.33 -0.43
C ILE A 26 3.68 33.08 -0.02
N LEU A 27 2.77 32.63 -0.89
CA LEU A 27 2.26 31.25 -0.90
C LEU A 27 2.52 30.61 -2.28
N THR A 28 3.57 31.06 -2.94
CA THR A 28 4.28 30.20 -3.86
C THR A 28 5.57 29.88 -3.13
N GLU A 29 5.49 28.93 -2.19
CA GLU A 29 6.53 27.92 -2.19
C GLU A 29 6.71 27.57 -3.67
N GLU A 30 7.85 27.94 -4.25
CA GLU A 30 8.42 27.03 -5.22
C GLU A 30 8.40 25.68 -4.50
N GLU A 31 7.35 24.88 -4.72
CA GLU A 31 7.50 23.45 -4.86
C GLU A 31 8.53 23.30 -5.98
N GLY A 32 9.79 23.52 -5.64
CA GLY A 32 10.92 23.38 -6.52
C GLY A 32 10.74 21.98 -7.07
N MET A 33 10.60 21.90 -8.40
CA MET A 33 10.49 20.64 -9.11
C MET A 33 11.43 19.66 -8.41
N PRO A 34 10.94 18.51 -7.90
CA PRO A 34 11.81 17.59 -7.19
C PRO A 34 13.00 17.36 -8.09
N ILE A 35 14.21 17.71 -7.61
CA ILE A 35 15.43 17.54 -8.37
C ILE A 35 15.54 16.02 -8.53
N PHE A 36 14.99 15.48 -9.62
CA PHE A 36 14.95 14.07 -9.90
C PHE A 36 16.40 13.65 -10.09
N ALA A 37 17.00 13.18 -9.00
CA ALA A 37 18.30 12.55 -9.03
C ALA A 37 18.13 11.25 -9.82
N LYS A 38 18.20 11.34 -11.15
CA LYS A 38 17.94 10.26 -12.11
C LYS A 38 18.69 8.97 -11.75
N ARG A 39 19.87 9.12 -11.15
CA ARG A 39 20.70 8.04 -10.62
C ARG A 39 20.12 7.35 -9.37
N ARG A 40 19.56 8.10 -8.42
CA ARG A 40 18.86 7.54 -7.25
C ARG A 40 17.56 6.86 -7.66
N PHE A 41 16.81 7.49 -8.55
CA PHE A 41 15.58 6.90 -9.09
C PHE A 41 15.86 5.57 -9.83
N ALA A 42 16.86 5.55 -10.72
CA ALA A 42 17.27 4.33 -11.41
C ALA A 42 17.75 3.23 -10.44
N PHE A 43 18.42 3.60 -9.35
CA PHE A 43 18.83 2.66 -8.31
C PHE A 43 17.62 2.04 -7.61
N VAL A 44 16.69 2.85 -7.09
CA VAL A 44 15.47 2.34 -6.41
C VAL A 44 14.65 1.46 -7.35
N LEU A 45 14.49 1.86 -8.61
CA LEU A 45 13.82 1.05 -9.63
C LEU A 45 14.52 -0.30 -9.85
N GLY A 46 15.86 -0.29 -9.87
CA GLY A 46 16.66 -1.51 -9.98
C GLY A 46 16.47 -2.46 -8.78
N VAL A 47 16.40 -1.92 -7.56
CA VAL A 47 16.11 -2.71 -6.36
C VAL A 47 14.71 -3.28 -6.41
N LEU A 48 13.71 -2.49 -6.81
CA LEU A 48 12.33 -2.97 -6.97
C LEU A 48 12.27 -4.13 -7.98
N ALA A 49 12.91 -3.97 -9.14
CA ALA A 49 12.97 -5.02 -10.16
C ALA A 49 13.69 -6.28 -9.65
N LEU A 50 14.75 -6.12 -8.86
CA LEU A 50 15.46 -7.22 -8.21
C LEU A 50 14.55 -7.96 -7.23
N VAL A 51 13.84 -7.25 -6.36
CA VAL A 51 12.90 -7.84 -5.38
C VAL A 51 11.81 -8.62 -6.10
N VAL A 52 11.20 -8.04 -7.13
CA VAL A 52 10.15 -8.70 -7.93
C VAL A 52 10.72 -9.92 -8.67
N GLY A 53 11.91 -9.81 -9.26
CA GLY A 53 12.57 -10.91 -9.96
C GLY A 53 12.89 -12.07 -9.02
N LEU A 54 13.48 -11.79 -7.86
CA LEU A 54 13.79 -12.81 -6.85
C LEU A 54 12.52 -13.48 -6.31
N ALA A 55 11.50 -12.69 -5.94
CA ALA A 55 10.23 -13.22 -5.45
C ALA A 55 9.51 -14.08 -6.52
N SER A 56 9.60 -13.70 -7.80
CA SER A 56 8.97 -14.44 -8.90
C SER A 56 9.62 -15.80 -9.16
N THR A 57 10.92 -15.97 -8.86
CA THR A 57 11.59 -17.28 -9.01
C THR A 57 11.22 -18.28 -7.92
N GLY A 58 10.55 -17.83 -6.85
CA GLY A 58 10.16 -18.67 -5.72
C GLY A 58 11.32 -19.15 -4.84
N ILE A 59 12.56 -18.72 -5.14
CA ILE A 59 13.76 -19.09 -4.37
C ILE A 59 13.76 -18.39 -3.01
N ILE A 60 13.33 -17.12 -2.99
CA ILE A 60 13.27 -16.27 -1.79
C ILE A 60 11.83 -15.79 -1.65
N GLY A 61 11.25 -15.90 -0.45
CA GLY A 61 9.90 -15.44 -0.18
C GLY A 61 9.77 -13.93 -0.37
N ILE A 62 8.59 -13.44 -0.78
CA ILE A 62 8.38 -12.00 -1.01
C ILE A 62 8.68 -11.16 0.23
N LEU A 63 8.44 -11.70 1.43
CA LEU A 63 8.77 -11.07 2.69
C LEU A 63 10.28 -10.83 2.84
N GLU A 64 11.08 -11.88 2.65
CA GLU A 64 12.55 -11.82 2.77
C GLU A 64 13.16 -10.91 1.71
N ALA A 65 12.68 -11.01 0.47
CA ALA A 65 13.14 -10.18 -0.64
C ALA A 65 12.83 -8.69 -0.39
N THR A 66 11.61 -8.38 0.06
CA THR A 66 11.19 -7.00 0.34
C THR A 66 11.95 -6.40 1.51
N LEU A 67 12.11 -7.14 2.61
CA LEU A 67 12.90 -6.69 3.77
C LEU A 67 14.34 -6.39 3.36
N GLY A 68 14.98 -7.29 2.59
CA GLY A 68 16.32 -7.05 2.06
C GLY A 68 16.41 -5.83 1.14
N GLY A 69 15.43 -5.66 0.25
CA GLY A 69 15.35 -4.51 -0.65
C GLY A 69 15.19 -3.18 0.08
N VAL A 70 14.29 -3.10 1.06
CA VAL A 70 14.10 -1.90 1.90
C VAL A 70 15.35 -1.60 2.71
N CYS A 71 15.98 -2.61 3.33
CA CYS A 71 17.26 -2.42 4.02
C CYS A 71 18.33 -1.83 3.10
N LEU A 72 18.44 -2.33 1.87
CA LEU A 72 19.41 -1.84 0.89
C LEU A 72 19.13 -0.37 0.47
N ILE A 73 17.86 0.01 0.31
CA ILE A 73 17.46 1.39 0.02
C ILE A 73 17.78 2.34 1.19
N VAL A 74 17.55 1.89 2.43
CA VAL A 74 17.85 2.69 3.64
C VAL A 74 19.36 2.83 3.83
N LEU A 75 20.14 1.75 3.66
CA LEU A 75 21.60 1.78 3.80
C LEU A 75 22.27 2.68 2.75
N THR A 76 21.70 2.79 1.56
CA THR A 76 22.21 3.71 0.52
C THR A 76 21.82 5.17 0.76
N GLY A 77 21.02 5.46 1.80
CA GLY A 77 20.54 6.81 2.11
C GLY A 77 19.57 7.36 1.06
N SER A 78 18.98 6.47 0.23
CA SER A 78 17.96 6.85 -0.74
C SER A 78 16.61 7.13 -0.07
N LEU A 79 16.38 6.53 1.11
CA LEU A 79 15.21 6.72 1.95
C LEU A 79 15.65 6.75 3.41
N SER A 80 15.13 7.71 4.18
CA SER A 80 15.36 7.81 5.63
C SER A 80 14.46 6.84 6.40
N MET A 81 14.90 6.45 7.61
CA MET A 81 14.07 5.60 8.47
C MET A 81 12.73 6.26 8.83
N LYS A 82 12.68 7.60 8.96
CA LYS A 82 11.43 8.31 9.24
C LYS A 82 10.42 8.13 8.11
N GLU A 83 10.86 8.31 6.86
CA GLU A 83 10.00 8.12 5.68
C GLU A 83 9.52 6.67 5.56
N VAL A 84 10.35 5.69 5.93
CA VAL A 84 9.91 4.28 6.00
C VAL A 84 8.78 4.09 7.01
N TYR A 85 8.91 4.66 8.21
CA TYR A 85 7.87 4.56 9.24
C TYR A 85 6.58 5.29 8.85
N GLU A 86 6.68 6.42 8.17
CA GLU A 86 5.53 7.18 7.65
C GLU A 86 4.84 6.45 6.48
N ALA A 87 5.60 5.68 5.69
CA ALA A 87 5.05 4.88 4.60
C ALA A 87 4.26 3.64 5.08
N ILE A 88 4.37 3.25 6.35
CA ILE A 88 3.64 2.11 6.91
C ILE A 88 2.23 2.54 7.32
N ASP A 89 1.21 2.00 6.63
CA ASP A 89 -0.17 2.13 7.06
C ASP A 89 -0.48 1.15 8.20
N TRP A 90 -0.36 1.65 9.44
CA TRP A 90 -0.66 0.88 10.65
C TRP A 90 -2.09 0.34 10.70
N LYS A 91 -3.07 1.05 10.09
CA LYS A 91 -4.47 0.60 10.07
C LYS A 91 -4.58 -0.71 9.29
N ILE A 92 -3.89 -0.83 8.16
CA ILE A 92 -3.88 -2.06 7.36
C ILE A 92 -3.17 -3.19 8.12
N VAL A 93 -2.04 -2.91 8.77
CA VAL A 93 -1.31 -3.91 9.56
C VAL A 93 -2.20 -4.51 10.67
N PHE A 94 -2.88 -3.65 11.44
CA PHE A 94 -3.80 -4.11 12.48
C PHE A 94 -5.03 -4.82 11.91
N LEU A 95 -5.55 -4.38 10.76
CA LEU A 95 -6.65 -5.06 10.08
C LEU A 95 -6.26 -6.48 9.65
N MET A 96 -5.06 -6.66 9.06
CA MET A 96 -4.55 -7.97 8.67
C MET A 96 -4.32 -8.87 9.88
N ALA A 97 -3.68 -8.36 10.93
CA ALA A 97 -3.45 -9.10 12.16
C ALA A 97 -4.79 -9.56 12.80
N GLY A 98 -5.78 -8.67 12.83
CA GLY A 98 -7.12 -8.96 13.33
C GLY A 98 -7.86 -10.00 12.48
N ALA A 99 -7.81 -9.88 11.15
CA ALA A 99 -8.44 -10.83 10.23
C ALA A 99 -7.84 -12.24 10.35
N LEU A 100 -6.50 -12.34 10.43
CA LEU A 100 -5.81 -13.63 10.63
C LEU A 100 -6.13 -14.24 12.01
N SER A 101 -6.17 -13.42 13.05
CA SER A 101 -6.52 -13.86 14.41
C SER A 101 -7.97 -14.35 14.48
N LEU A 102 -8.90 -13.62 13.85
CA LEU A 102 -10.31 -14.00 13.77
C LEU A 102 -10.49 -15.30 12.97
N GLY A 103 -9.81 -15.45 11.83
CA GLY A 103 -9.83 -16.69 11.06
C GLY A 103 -9.39 -17.90 11.88
N THR A 104 -8.29 -17.76 12.64
CA THR A 104 -7.81 -18.80 13.56
C THR A 104 -8.82 -19.08 14.67
N ALA A 105 -9.47 -18.06 15.23
CA ALA A 105 -10.51 -18.23 16.24
C ALA A 105 -11.75 -18.96 15.70
N MET A 106 -12.15 -18.69 14.45
CA MET A 106 -13.26 -19.37 13.78
C MET A 106 -12.98 -20.86 13.58
N GLU A 107 -11.73 -21.21 13.24
CA GLU A 107 -11.27 -22.60 13.14
C GLU A 107 -11.29 -23.27 14.51
N ARG A 108 -10.74 -22.63 15.56
CA ARG A 108 -10.70 -23.17 16.93
C ARG A 108 -12.08 -23.36 17.56
N THR A 109 -13.05 -22.52 17.21
CA THR A 109 -14.42 -22.59 17.74
C THR A 109 -15.31 -23.57 16.97
N GLY A 110 -14.85 -24.10 15.83
CA GLY A 110 -15.67 -24.88 14.90
C GLY A 110 -16.77 -24.04 14.23
N LEU A 111 -16.67 -22.71 14.29
CA LEU A 111 -17.60 -21.82 13.60
C LEU A 111 -17.46 -21.99 12.08
N ALA A 112 -16.22 -22.12 11.60
CA ALA A 112 -15.94 -22.34 10.19
C ALA A 112 -16.64 -23.61 9.65
N ASP A 113 -16.57 -24.72 10.40
CA ASP A 113 -17.25 -25.98 10.05
C ASP A 113 -18.77 -25.83 10.01
N ARG A 114 -19.35 -25.14 11.00
CA ARG A 114 -20.81 -24.91 11.02
C ARG A 114 -21.29 -24.07 9.85
N LEU A 115 -20.52 -23.04 9.47
CA LEU A 115 -20.83 -22.21 8.31
C LEU A 115 -20.68 -23.01 7.01
N ALA A 116 -19.61 -23.81 6.90
CA ALA A 116 -19.39 -24.70 5.76
C ALA A 116 -20.52 -25.73 5.60
N LEU A 117 -20.89 -26.43 6.67
CA LEU A 117 -21.99 -27.41 6.67
C LEU A 117 -23.34 -26.77 6.30
N GLY A 118 -23.62 -25.55 6.79
CA GLY A 118 -24.83 -24.81 6.41
C GLY A 118 -24.84 -24.44 4.92
N HIS A 119 -23.69 -24.02 4.40
CA HIS A 119 -23.53 -23.66 2.99
C HIS A 119 -23.64 -24.88 2.07
N ILE A 120 -23.02 -26.01 2.46
CA ILE A 120 -23.14 -27.30 1.76
C ILE A 120 -24.57 -27.84 1.87
N GLY A 121 -25.24 -27.71 3.01
CA GLY A 121 -26.63 -28.18 3.17
C GLY A 121 -27.62 -27.45 2.26
N LEU A 122 -27.33 -26.21 1.86
CA LEU A 122 -28.17 -25.41 0.97
C LEU A 122 -27.85 -25.62 -0.52
N LEU A 123 -26.58 -25.84 -0.89
CA LEU A 123 -26.13 -25.87 -2.29
C LEU A 123 -25.52 -27.22 -2.72
N GLY A 124 -25.31 -28.16 -1.79
CA GLY A 124 -24.61 -29.42 -2.03
C GLY A 124 -25.33 -30.36 -3.00
N ASP A 125 -26.66 -30.36 -2.98
CA ASP A 125 -27.49 -31.16 -3.89
C ASP A 125 -27.35 -30.73 -5.36
N LEU A 126 -26.94 -29.47 -5.60
CA LEU A 126 -26.68 -28.91 -6.92
C LEU A 126 -25.25 -29.22 -7.42
N GLY A 127 -24.45 -29.90 -6.60
CA GLY A 127 -23.10 -30.36 -6.91
C GLY A 127 -21.99 -29.39 -6.49
N PRO A 128 -20.71 -29.82 -6.58
CA PRO A 128 -19.56 -29.07 -6.06
C PRO A 128 -19.38 -27.68 -6.69
N HIS A 129 -19.81 -27.52 -7.95
CA HIS A 129 -19.67 -26.27 -8.69
C HIS A 129 -20.64 -25.20 -8.15
N ALA A 130 -21.82 -25.61 -7.67
CA ALA A 130 -22.78 -24.70 -7.05
C ALA A 130 -22.29 -24.22 -5.68
N VAL A 131 -21.70 -25.11 -4.87
CA VAL A 131 -21.09 -24.75 -3.58
C VAL A 131 -19.96 -23.74 -3.79
N LEU A 132 -19.08 -23.98 -4.77
CA LEU A 132 -18.01 -23.04 -5.14
C LEU A 132 -18.58 -21.69 -5.62
N ALA A 133 -19.63 -21.70 -6.44
CA ALA A 133 -20.28 -20.48 -6.91
C ALA A 133 -20.90 -19.68 -5.75
N GLY A 134 -21.53 -20.33 -4.78
CA GLY A 134 -22.07 -19.65 -3.60
C GLY A 134 -20.98 -19.05 -2.72
N LEU A 135 -19.87 -19.78 -2.50
CA LEU A 135 -18.71 -19.26 -1.77
C LEU A 135 -18.07 -18.07 -2.50
N TYR A 136 -18.01 -18.12 -3.83
CA TYR A 136 -17.52 -17.03 -4.67
C TYR A 136 -18.42 -15.79 -4.59
N LEU A 137 -19.74 -15.98 -4.64
CA LEU A 137 -20.71 -14.88 -4.46
C LEU A 137 -20.59 -14.26 -3.07
N LEU A 138 -20.44 -15.07 -2.02
CA LEU A 138 -20.15 -14.60 -0.66
C LEU A 138 -18.86 -13.79 -0.64
N THR A 139 -17.82 -14.27 -1.32
CA THR A 139 -16.52 -13.57 -1.42
C THR A 139 -16.66 -12.20 -2.06
N ILE A 140 -17.39 -12.09 -3.18
CA ILE A 140 -17.65 -10.82 -3.85
C ILE A 140 -18.40 -9.86 -2.91
N ALA A 141 -19.48 -10.34 -2.28
CA ALA A 141 -20.28 -9.53 -1.37
C ALA A 141 -19.47 -8.98 -0.18
N LEU A 142 -18.56 -9.78 0.39
CA LEU A 142 -17.67 -9.34 1.47
C LEU A 142 -16.59 -8.37 0.97
N THR A 143 -16.10 -8.54 -0.25
CA THR A 143 -15.03 -7.71 -0.84
C THR A 143 -15.47 -6.27 -1.08
N GLU A 144 -16.77 -6.02 -1.33
CA GLU A 144 -17.31 -4.67 -1.46
C GLU A 144 -17.26 -3.86 -0.14
N VAL A 145 -17.21 -4.55 1.01
CA VAL A 145 -17.25 -3.91 2.34
C VAL A 145 -15.87 -3.93 3.02
N ILE A 146 -15.06 -4.94 2.71
CA ILE A 146 -13.81 -5.26 3.39
C ILE A 146 -12.67 -5.31 2.35
N SER A 147 -11.49 -4.81 2.70
CA SER A 147 -10.31 -4.90 1.83
C SER A 147 -10.05 -6.35 1.39
N ASN A 148 -9.69 -6.55 0.12
CA ASN A 148 -9.48 -7.87 -0.50
C ASN A 148 -8.67 -8.83 0.38
N THR A 149 -7.58 -8.36 0.97
CA THR A 149 -6.69 -9.18 1.79
C THR A 149 -7.33 -9.64 3.11
N ALA A 150 -8.17 -8.81 3.73
CA ALA A 150 -8.91 -9.17 4.94
C ALA A 150 -10.02 -10.18 4.62
N THR A 151 -10.73 -9.97 3.51
CA THR A 151 -11.75 -10.91 3.03
C THR A 151 -11.14 -12.29 2.77
N ALA A 152 -9.98 -12.35 2.11
CA ALA A 152 -9.27 -13.60 1.86
C ALA A 152 -8.87 -14.31 3.18
N ALA A 153 -8.34 -13.58 4.16
CA ALA A 153 -7.97 -14.13 5.46
C ALA A 153 -9.17 -14.72 6.23
N LEU A 154 -10.35 -14.10 6.14
CA LEU A 154 -11.56 -14.57 6.80
C LEU A 154 -12.22 -15.76 6.11
N LEU A 155 -12.19 -15.78 4.77
CA LEU A 155 -12.82 -16.84 3.98
C LEU A 155 -11.94 -18.08 3.84
N ALA A 156 -10.61 -17.95 3.96
CA ALA A 156 -9.68 -19.07 3.93
C ALA A 156 -10.09 -20.25 4.84
N PRO A 157 -10.36 -20.07 6.15
CA PRO A 157 -10.77 -21.18 7.01
C PRO A 157 -12.12 -21.78 6.60
N ILE A 158 -13.09 -20.97 6.14
CA ILE A 158 -14.40 -21.47 5.67
C ILE A 158 -14.22 -22.30 4.40
N ALA A 159 -13.41 -21.83 3.45
CA ALA A 159 -13.13 -22.50 2.19
C ALA A 159 -12.44 -23.86 2.43
N ILE A 160 -11.46 -23.89 3.33
CA ILE A 160 -10.77 -25.13 3.73
C ILE A 160 -11.77 -26.10 4.38
N SER A 161 -12.61 -25.62 5.30
CA SER A 161 -13.62 -26.45 5.98
C SER A 161 -14.73 -26.95 5.03
N THR A 162 -14.97 -26.24 3.93
CA THR A 162 -15.95 -26.66 2.90
C THR A 162 -15.36 -27.68 1.93
N ALA A 163 -14.04 -27.65 1.74
CA ALA A 163 -13.33 -28.56 0.84
C ALA A 163 -13.05 -29.94 1.48
N HIS A 164 -13.08 -30.02 2.81
CA HIS A 164 -12.84 -31.23 3.60
C HIS A 164 -14.17 -31.90 3.96
#